data_AF-A0A7S3X4Y6-F1
#
_entry.id   AF-A0A7S3X4Y6-F1
#
_cell.length_a   1.000
_cell.length_b   1.000
_cell.length_c   1.000
_cell.angle_alpha   90.00
_cell.angle_beta   90.00
_cell.angle_gamma   90.00
#
_symmetry.space_group_name_H-M   'P 1'
#
loop_
_entity.id
_entity.type
_entity.pdbx_description
1 polymer ?
#
loop_
_entity_poly.entity_id
_entity_poly.type
_entity_poly.pdbx_seq_one_letter_code
_entity_poly.pdbx_strand_id
1 'polypeptide(L)'
;QERTAYQAFDVSLAACLRRAFSRTGSARAWVDTLATAGVRAVVLSSFDLLRASGTRAAEACSIDLNSGAPTFQFLRHSEHPMGGDLVMFAPCSVRTPGGDGLVVPLPDAPRYGEHTVPILTELGYNWRLMVKHKQAATRWCTNYLPGAECITQSIALAKVDTEVLFSAIVEGTAQTNDLALLASESPAKVGIPAKQKPQPARTKIPLLISSDPCPICFEKMCRPVGLSCSHQLCSECAAK
;
A
#
# COMPACT_ATOMS: atom_id res chain seq x y z
N GLN A 1 -36.49 13.33 19.44
CA GLN A 1 -37.12 12.05 19.84
C GLN A 1 -37.38 11.14 18.62
N GLU A 2 -36.62 11.28 17.52
CA GLU A 2 -36.89 10.62 16.22
C GLU A 2 -35.66 9.84 15.67
N ARG A 3 -35.00 9.03 16.50
CA ARG A 3 -33.81 8.26 16.05
C ARG A 3 -33.81 6.78 16.42
N THR A 4 -34.97 6.20 16.69
CA THR A 4 -35.09 4.79 17.13
C THR A 4 -35.90 3.90 16.18
N ALA A 5 -36.31 4.40 15.01
CA ALA A 5 -37.07 3.62 14.03
C ALA A 5 -36.19 2.91 12.97
N TYR A 6 -34.90 2.72 13.24
CA TYR A 6 -34.02 1.95 12.38
C TYR A 6 -33.79 0.55 12.96
N GLN A 7 -34.40 -0.44 12.29
CA GLN A 7 -34.02 -1.85 12.24
C GLN A 7 -34.40 -2.77 13.40
N ALA A 8 -35.67 -3.20 13.42
CA ALA A 8 -35.90 -4.64 13.38
C ALA A 8 -35.72 -5.05 11.91
N PHE A 9 -34.58 -5.64 11.57
CA PHE A 9 -34.42 -6.30 10.27
C PHE A 9 -35.51 -7.37 10.21
N ASP A 10 -36.44 -7.28 9.27
CA ASP A 10 -37.48 -8.30 9.13
C ASP A 10 -36.81 -9.62 8.70
N VAL A 11 -36.55 -10.46 9.70
CA VAL A 11 -35.90 -11.76 9.55
C VAL A 11 -36.72 -12.66 8.62
N SER A 12 -38.04 -12.49 8.61
CA SER A 12 -38.95 -13.21 7.72
C SER A 12 -38.73 -12.80 6.26
N LEU A 13 -38.70 -11.50 5.99
CA LEU A 13 -38.41 -10.97 4.65
C LEU A 13 -37.04 -11.43 4.15
N ALA A 14 -36.00 -11.33 4.97
CA ALA A 14 -34.65 -11.77 4.60
C ALA A 14 -34.60 -13.28 4.29
N ALA A 15 -35.33 -14.11 5.04
CA ALA A 15 -35.43 -15.55 4.79
C ALA A 15 -36.19 -15.86 3.48
N CYS A 16 -37.27 -15.12 3.20
CA CYS A 16 -38.03 -15.24 1.95
C CYS A 16 -37.17 -14.86 0.73
N LEU A 17 -36.47 -13.72 0.78
CA LEU A 17 -35.59 -13.27 -0.30
C LEU A 17 -34.44 -14.25 -0.53
N ARG A 18 -33.80 -14.75 0.54
CA ARG A 18 -32.74 -15.77 0.42
C ARG A 18 -33.24 -17.02 -0.30
N ARG A 19 -34.43 -17.51 0.08
CA ARG A 19 -35.05 -18.68 -0.54
C ARG A 19 -35.43 -18.43 -2.01
N ALA A 20 -35.86 -17.21 -2.34
CA ALA A 20 -36.15 -16.83 -3.72
C ALA A 20 -34.87 -16.80 -4.56
N PHE A 21 -33.83 -16.10 -4.09
CA PHE A 21 -32.54 -15.99 -4.79
C PHE A 21 -31.85 -17.34 -4.97
N SER A 22 -32.02 -18.28 -4.04
CA SER A 22 -31.41 -19.61 -4.14
C SER A 22 -32.08 -20.56 -5.13
N ARG A 23 -33.32 -20.26 -5.56
CA ARG A 23 -34.13 -21.20 -6.36
C ARG A 23 -34.02 -20.97 -7.87
N THR A 24 -33.73 -19.76 -8.31
CA THR A 24 -33.86 -19.40 -9.74
C THR A 24 -32.92 -18.28 -10.15
N GLY A 25 -32.31 -18.44 -11.32
CA GLY A 25 -31.70 -17.35 -12.08
C GLY A 25 -30.26 -16.99 -11.70
N SER A 26 -29.58 -16.34 -12.64
CA SER A 26 -28.31 -15.66 -12.37
C SER A 26 -28.56 -14.35 -11.61
N ALA A 27 -27.53 -13.78 -10.98
CA ALA A 27 -27.62 -12.46 -10.36
C ALA A 27 -28.14 -11.39 -11.33
N ARG A 28 -27.84 -11.53 -12.64
CA ARG A 28 -28.32 -10.64 -13.69
C ARG A 28 -29.84 -10.70 -13.86
N ALA A 29 -30.41 -11.90 -13.90
CA ALA A 29 -31.86 -12.08 -14.01
C ALA A 29 -32.60 -11.42 -12.83
N TRP A 30 -32.03 -11.49 -11.63
CA TRP A 30 -32.57 -10.81 -10.46
C TRP A 30 -32.47 -9.29 -10.53
N VAL A 31 -31.36 -8.74 -11.04
CA VAL A 31 -31.25 -7.29 -11.29
C VAL A 31 -32.34 -6.82 -12.25
N ASP A 32 -32.59 -7.55 -13.34
CA ASP A 32 -33.62 -7.19 -14.31
C ASP A 32 -35.03 -7.29 -13.67
N THR A 33 -35.29 -8.35 -12.90
CA THR A 33 -36.56 -8.55 -12.19
C THR A 33 -36.81 -7.43 -11.16
N LEU A 34 -35.82 -7.11 -10.34
CA LEU A 34 -35.91 -6.03 -9.36
C LEU A 34 -36.12 -4.68 -10.03
N ALA A 35 -35.48 -4.44 -11.18
CA ALA A 35 -35.67 -3.22 -11.95
C ALA A 35 -37.11 -3.04 -12.43
N THR A 36 -37.80 -4.13 -12.84
CA THR A 36 -39.23 -4.06 -13.19
C THR A 36 -40.13 -3.69 -12.01
N ALA A 37 -39.69 -4.01 -10.79
CA ALA A 37 -40.36 -3.63 -9.55
C ALA A 37 -39.94 -2.24 -9.02
N GLY A 38 -39.18 -1.46 -9.81
CA GLY A 38 -38.68 -0.15 -9.40
C GLY A 38 -37.50 -0.18 -8.42
N VAL A 39 -36.92 -1.37 -8.17
CA VAL A 39 -35.77 -1.54 -7.29
C VAL A 39 -34.48 -1.58 -8.11
N ARG A 40 -33.56 -0.65 -7.85
CA ARG A 40 -32.23 -0.67 -8.47
C ARG A 40 -31.31 -1.63 -7.70
N ALA A 41 -30.72 -2.57 -8.42
CA ALA A 41 -29.72 -3.49 -7.90
C ALA A 41 -28.52 -3.54 -8.85
N VAL A 42 -27.36 -3.93 -8.34
CA VAL A 42 -26.13 -4.13 -9.11
C VAL A 42 -25.59 -5.53 -8.88
N VAL A 43 -25.09 -6.17 -9.93
CA VAL A 43 -24.38 -7.43 -9.79
C VAL A 43 -23.03 -7.14 -9.16
N LEU A 44 -22.73 -7.82 -8.05
CA LEU A 44 -21.38 -7.77 -7.47
C LEU A 44 -20.40 -8.44 -8.42
N SER A 45 -19.30 -7.75 -8.70
CA SER A 45 -18.22 -8.26 -9.54
C SER A 45 -16.95 -8.41 -8.72
N SER A 46 -16.07 -9.32 -9.13
CA SER A 46 -14.74 -9.40 -8.51
C SER A 46 -13.94 -8.15 -8.88
N PHE A 47 -13.01 -7.78 -7.99
CA PHE A 47 -12.15 -6.64 -8.24
C PHE A 47 -11.31 -6.82 -9.50
N ASP A 48 -10.93 -8.06 -9.85
CA ASP A 48 -10.18 -8.36 -11.07
C ASP A 48 -11.00 -8.11 -12.34
N LEU A 49 -12.29 -8.48 -12.34
CA LEU A 49 -13.19 -8.19 -13.45
C LEU A 49 -13.49 -6.70 -13.57
N LEU A 50 -13.65 -6.00 -12.44
CA LEU A 50 -13.77 -4.54 -12.42
C LEU A 50 -12.50 -3.87 -12.94
N ARG A 51 -11.31 -4.35 -12.54
CA ARG A 51 -10.03 -3.85 -13.03
C ARG A 51 -9.90 -4.07 -14.53
N ALA A 52 -10.14 -5.29 -15.02
CA ALA A 52 -10.03 -5.60 -16.44
C ALA A 52 -10.99 -4.77 -17.31
N SER A 53 -12.23 -4.57 -16.88
CA SER A 53 -13.23 -3.78 -17.62
C SER A 53 -13.05 -2.26 -17.48
N GLY A 54 -12.55 -1.81 -16.34
CA GLY A 54 -12.37 -0.39 -16.00
C GLY A 54 -10.98 0.18 -16.28
N THR A 55 -10.02 -0.62 -16.76
CA THR A 55 -8.66 -0.14 -17.07
C THR A 55 -8.65 0.71 -18.32
N ARG A 56 -7.93 1.83 -18.25
CA ARG A 56 -7.67 2.78 -19.32
C ARG A 56 -6.19 3.15 -19.31
N ALA A 57 -5.66 3.56 -20.45
CA ALA A 57 -4.30 4.10 -20.56
C ALA A 57 -4.20 5.39 -19.75
N ALA A 58 -3.18 5.52 -18.89
CA ALA A 58 -2.99 6.70 -18.06
C ALA A 58 -2.61 7.93 -18.89
N GLU A 59 -1.90 7.71 -20.01
CA GLU A 59 -1.41 8.73 -20.95
C GLU A 59 -2.57 9.47 -21.64
N ALA A 60 -3.73 8.83 -21.74
CA ALA A 60 -4.93 9.47 -22.25
C ALA A 60 -5.47 10.55 -21.29
N CYS A 61 -5.06 10.54 -20.01
CA CYS A 61 -5.51 11.45 -18.94
C CYS A 61 -7.03 11.67 -18.87
N SER A 62 -7.81 10.79 -19.51
CA SER A 62 -9.23 10.96 -19.72
C SER A 62 -9.94 9.91 -18.88
N ILE A 63 -10.41 10.33 -17.70
CA ILE A 63 -11.43 9.58 -16.98
C ILE A 63 -12.72 9.76 -17.77
N ASP A 64 -13.37 8.66 -18.15
CA ASP A 64 -14.66 8.75 -18.84
C ASP A 64 -15.73 9.17 -17.83
N LEU A 65 -16.23 10.40 -17.98
CA LEU A 65 -17.24 10.98 -17.11
C LEU A 65 -18.64 10.87 -17.71
N ASN A 66 -18.80 10.25 -18.88
CA ASN A 66 -20.08 10.17 -19.57
C ASN A 66 -21.07 9.24 -18.85
N SER A 67 -22.36 9.48 -19.11
CA SER A 67 -23.45 8.65 -18.61
C SER A 67 -23.35 7.25 -19.20
N GLY A 68 -22.87 6.29 -18.42
CA GLY A 68 -22.61 4.91 -18.86
C GLY A 68 -21.19 4.41 -18.58
N ALA A 69 -20.26 5.32 -18.25
CA ALA A 69 -18.94 4.94 -17.80
C ALA A 69 -19.01 4.18 -16.45
N PRO A 70 -18.14 3.18 -16.23
CA PRO A 70 -18.10 2.47 -14.95
C PRO A 70 -17.69 3.42 -13.83
N THR A 71 -18.31 3.24 -12.65
CA THR A 71 -17.98 4.01 -11.45
C THR A 71 -16.54 3.74 -10.97
N PHE A 72 -16.06 2.51 -11.17
CA PHE A 72 -14.68 2.10 -10.89
C PHE A 72 -13.88 2.15 -12.18
N GLN A 73 -12.91 3.07 -12.24
CA GLN A 73 -11.96 3.18 -13.35
C GLN A 73 -10.55 3.00 -12.82
N PHE A 74 -9.67 2.51 -13.69
CA PHE A 74 -8.28 2.20 -13.36
C PHE A 74 -7.39 2.80 -14.44
N LEU A 75 -6.24 3.31 -14.04
CA LEU A 75 -5.25 3.90 -14.94
C LEU A 75 -4.05 2.97 -15.02
N ARG A 76 -3.69 2.56 -16.24
CA ARG A 76 -2.49 1.77 -16.53
C ARG A 76 -1.39 2.69 -17.02
N HIS A 77 -0.28 2.71 -16.30
CA HIS A 77 0.96 3.37 -16.71
C HIS A 77 1.88 2.28 -17.27
N SER A 78 2.09 2.26 -18.59
CA SER A 78 2.98 1.28 -19.22
C SER A 78 4.46 1.68 -19.11
N GLU A 79 4.74 2.97 -18.93
CA GLU A 79 6.11 3.52 -18.85
C GLU A 79 6.50 3.94 -17.44
N HIS A 80 5.98 3.25 -16.41
CA HIS A 80 6.27 3.63 -15.03
C HIS A 80 7.75 3.36 -14.68
N PRO A 81 8.47 4.26 -13.97
CA PRO A 81 9.90 4.13 -13.63
C PRO A 81 10.29 2.89 -12.81
N MET A 82 9.31 2.12 -12.34
CA MET A 82 9.50 0.83 -11.69
C MET A 82 9.87 -0.29 -12.69
N GLY A 83 9.76 -0.04 -14.00
CA GLY A 83 10.13 -1.00 -15.05
C GLY A 83 9.04 -2.01 -15.38
N GLY A 84 7.77 -1.71 -15.09
CA GLY A 84 6.65 -2.58 -15.40
C GLY A 84 5.31 -1.83 -15.39
N ASP A 85 4.26 -2.51 -15.86
CA ASP A 85 2.91 -1.96 -15.86
C ASP A 85 2.42 -1.68 -14.45
N LEU A 86 2.04 -0.43 -14.19
CA LEU A 86 1.39 -0.05 -12.95
C LEU A 86 -0.08 0.24 -13.22
N VAL A 87 -0.99 -0.52 -12.58
CA VAL A 87 -2.43 -0.26 -12.63
C VAL A 87 -2.89 0.34 -11.31
N MET A 88 -3.27 1.61 -11.34
CA MET A 88 -3.75 2.37 -10.18
C MET A 88 -5.26 2.59 -10.27
N PHE A 89 -5.88 2.79 -9.11
CA PHE A 89 -7.27 3.22 -9.07
C PHE A 89 -7.38 4.68 -9.53
N ALA A 90 -8.30 4.98 -10.46
CA ALA A 90 -8.53 6.36 -10.87
C ALA A 90 -9.14 7.17 -9.70
N PRO A 91 -8.86 8.48 -9.59
CA PRO A 91 -9.50 9.35 -8.60
C PRO A 91 -11.03 9.40 -8.82
N CYS A 92 -11.79 8.53 -8.16
CA CYS A 92 -13.23 8.41 -8.38
C CYS A 92 -14.10 9.34 -7.52
N SER A 93 -13.52 10.06 -6.56
CA SER A 93 -14.26 10.68 -5.45
C SER A 93 -14.65 12.15 -5.66
N VAL A 94 -14.01 12.89 -6.57
CA VAL A 94 -14.37 14.30 -6.85
C VAL A 94 -14.49 14.51 -8.35
N ARG A 95 -15.72 14.74 -8.81
CA ARG A 95 -16.06 15.03 -10.20
C ARG A 95 -16.26 16.53 -10.32
N THR A 96 -15.39 17.22 -11.06
CA THR A 96 -15.58 18.65 -11.36
C THR A 96 -16.64 18.80 -12.47
N PRO A 97 -17.68 19.63 -12.27
CA PRO A 97 -18.60 19.99 -13.36
C PRO A 97 -17.81 20.68 -14.48
N GLY A 98 -18.03 20.31 -15.74
CA GLY A 98 -17.38 20.94 -16.89
C GLY A 98 -16.30 20.11 -17.58
N GLY A 99 -15.84 19.01 -16.97
CA GLY A 99 -14.93 18.09 -17.67
C GLY A 99 -13.51 18.62 -17.86
N ASP A 100 -13.15 19.76 -17.26
CA ASP A 100 -11.78 20.30 -17.25
C ASP A 100 -10.76 19.38 -16.58
N GLY A 101 -11.20 18.21 -16.11
CA GLY A 101 -10.39 17.19 -15.49
C GLY A 101 -9.91 17.65 -14.13
N LEU A 102 -9.94 16.77 -13.14
CA LEU A 102 -8.93 16.91 -12.10
C LEU A 102 -7.62 16.54 -12.78
N VAL A 103 -6.94 17.50 -13.39
CA VAL A 103 -5.55 17.29 -13.81
C VAL A 103 -4.81 17.19 -12.49
N VAL A 104 -4.51 15.96 -12.12
CA VAL A 104 -3.53 15.66 -11.11
C VAL A 104 -2.24 15.49 -11.90
N PRO A 105 -1.44 16.56 -12.13
CA PRO A 105 -0.12 16.41 -12.68
C PRO A 105 0.73 15.78 -11.58
N LEU A 106 0.48 14.50 -11.28
CA LEU A 106 1.41 13.74 -10.48
C LEU A 106 2.43 13.21 -11.48
N PRO A 107 3.65 13.79 -11.55
CA PRO A 107 4.78 12.96 -11.93
C PRO A 107 4.79 11.72 -11.02
N ASP A 108 5.44 10.66 -11.48
CA ASP A 108 5.57 9.42 -10.70
C ASP A 108 5.97 9.74 -9.25
N ALA A 109 5.43 8.96 -8.31
CA ALA A 109 5.75 9.16 -6.90
C ALA A 109 7.28 9.17 -6.73
N PRO A 110 7.85 10.23 -6.12
CA PRO A 110 9.29 10.38 -6.09
C PRO A 110 9.95 9.26 -5.31
N ARG A 111 11.17 8.92 -5.70
CA ARG A 111 11.98 7.94 -4.97
C ARG A 111 12.26 8.47 -3.57
N TYR A 112 12.44 7.55 -2.62
CA TYR A 112 12.77 7.93 -1.26
C TYR A 112 14.04 8.76 -1.24
N GLY A 113 13.96 9.95 -0.65
CA GLY A 113 15.08 10.87 -0.51
C GLY A 113 15.45 11.66 -1.77
N GLU A 114 14.72 11.48 -2.89
CA GLU A 114 14.98 12.19 -4.16
C GLU A 114 14.99 13.71 -3.97
N HIS A 115 14.05 14.23 -3.18
CA HIS A 115 13.91 15.65 -2.91
C HIS A 115 14.57 16.11 -1.59
N THR A 116 15.29 15.25 -0.87
CA THR A 116 15.86 15.60 0.44
C THR A 116 16.87 16.75 0.34
N VAL A 117 17.77 16.72 -0.65
CA VAL A 117 18.76 17.79 -0.84
C VAL A 117 18.12 19.13 -1.22
N PRO A 118 17.28 19.23 -2.28
CA PRO A 118 16.68 20.50 -2.66
C PRO A 118 15.81 21.08 -1.54
N ILE A 119 14.97 20.27 -0.88
CA ILE A 119 14.09 20.74 0.21
C ILE A 119 14.90 21.24 1.41
N LEU A 120 15.90 20.49 1.87
CA LEU A 120 16.73 20.94 3.01
C LEU A 120 17.53 22.20 2.68
N THR A 121 17.95 22.34 1.42
CA THR A 121 18.64 23.55 0.95
C THR A 121 17.69 24.74 0.91
N GLU A 122 16.47 24.57 0.39
CA GLU A 122 15.42 25.59 0.36
C GLU A 122 15.06 26.10 1.77
N LEU A 123 15.00 25.18 2.74
CA LEU A 123 14.74 25.51 4.15
C LEU A 123 15.95 26.08 4.91
N GLY A 124 17.12 26.22 4.26
CA GLY A 124 18.33 26.76 4.86
C GLY A 124 19.08 25.81 5.80
N TYR A 125 18.78 24.50 5.76
CA TYR A 125 19.49 23.50 6.55
C TYR A 125 20.75 22.99 5.86
N ASN A 126 21.76 22.62 6.67
CA ASN A 126 22.93 21.91 6.17
C ASN A 126 22.63 20.41 5.98
N TRP A 127 22.14 20.05 4.79
CA TRP A 127 21.77 18.68 4.46
C TRP A 127 22.89 17.66 4.67
N ARG A 128 24.16 18.06 4.50
CA ARG A 128 25.33 17.16 4.69
C ARG A 128 25.46 16.74 6.15
N LEU A 129 25.26 17.66 7.10
CA LEU A 129 25.27 17.34 8.53
C LEU A 129 24.08 16.44 8.88
N MET A 130 22.89 16.76 8.39
CA MET A 130 21.70 15.94 8.66
C MET A 130 21.84 14.51 8.13
N VAL A 131 22.41 14.33 6.93
CA VAL A 131 22.70 12.99 6.38
C VAL A 131 23.80 12.30 7.20
N LYS A 132 24.88 13.00 7.56
CA LYS A 132 25.96 12.46 8.38
C LYS A 132 25.45 11.95 9.74
N HIS A 133 24.54 12.67 10.36
CA HIS A 133 23.94 12.32 11.65
C HIS A 133 22.71 11.41 11.54
N LYS A 134 22.42 10.88 10.33
CA LYS A 134 21.28 9.97 10.04
C LYS A 134 19.91 10.57 10.38
N GLN A 135 19.79 11.89 10.34
CA GLN A 135 18.54 12.63 10.55
C GLN A 135 17.77 12.84 9.24
N ALA A 136 18.47 12.75 8.12
CA ALA A 136 17.91 12.74 6.78
C ALA A 136 18.60 11.67 5.94
N ALA A 137 17.96 11.22 4.86
CA ALA A 137 18.55 10.26 3.94
C ALA A 137 18.13 10.60 2.51
N THR A 138 19.06 10.45 1.56
CA THR A 138 18.83 10.73 0.14
C THR A 138 18.42 9.48 -0.65
N ARG A 139 18.26 8.35 0.04
CA ARG A 139 17.84 7.05 -0.49
C ARG A 139 17.36 6.15 0.64
N TRP A 140 16.67 5.07 0.29
CA TRP A 140 16.35 3.99 1.22
C TRP A 140 17.60 3.48 1.96
N CYS A 141 17.44 3.09 3.23
CA CYS A 141 18.48 2.30 3.89
C CYS A 141 18.51 0.90 3.26
N THR A 142 19.69 0.29 3.24
CA THR A 142 19.90 -1.05 2.66
C THR A 142 19.03 -2.13 3.29
N ASN A 143 18.57 -1.91 4.53
CA ASN A 143 17.85 -2.91 5.31
C ASN A 143 16.33 -2.74 5.25
N TYR A 144 15.81 -1.79 4.48
CA TYR A 144 14.36 -1.53 4.46
C TYR A 144 13.59 -2.56 3.64
N LEU A 145 14.18 -3.07 2.56
CA LEU A 145 13.52 -4.09 1.73
C LEU A 145 13.76 -5.48 2.34
N PRO A 146 12.69 -6.23 2.68
CA PRO A 146 12.83 -7.62 3.10
C PRO A 146 13.62 -8.41 2.04
N GLY A 147 14.72 -9.04 2.44
CA GLY A 147 15.58 -9.80 1.54
C GLY A 147 16.71 -9.02 0.85
N ALA A 148 16.85 -7.70 1.09
CA ALA A 148 17.97 -6.92 0.53
C ALA A 148 19.34 -7.41 1.00
N GLU A 149 19.43 -7.98 2.21
CA GLU A 149 20.66 -8.60 2.71
C GLU A 149 21.11 -9.77 1.83
N CYS A 150 20.16 -10.52 1.27
CA CYS A 150 20.40 -11.64 0.37
C CYS A 150 20.97 -11.16 -0.98
N ILE A 151 20.50 -10.03 -1.51
CA ILE A 151 21.01 -9.46 -2.78
C ILE A 151 22.45 -8.97 -2.61
N THR A 152 22.79 -8.29 -1.51
CA THR A 152 24.19 -7.87 -1.27
C THR A 152 25.14 -9.05 -1.07
N GLN A 153 24.70 -10.14 -0.42
CA GLN A 153 25.51 -11.36 -0.32
C GLN A 153 25.69 -12.06 -1.66
N SER A 154 24.63 -12.17 -2.47
CA SER A 154 24.74 -12.77 -3.81
C SER A 154 25.63 -11.96 -4.76
N ILE A 155 25.60 -10.62 -4.69
CA ILE A 155 26.50 -9.77 -5.50
C ILE A 155 27.94 -9.82 -4.96
N ALA A 156 28.13 -9.88 -3.65
CA ALA A 156 29.47 -10.04 -3.06
C ALA A 156 30.10 -11.40 -3.41
N LEU A 157 29.30 -12.47 -3.44
CA LEU A 157 29.72 -13.80 -3.90
C LEU A 157 29.96 -13.82 -5.42
N ALA A 158 29.12 -13.19 -6.22
CA ALA A 158 29.29 -13.13 -7.67
C ALA A 158 30.52 -12.31 -8.13
N LYS A 159 30.99 -11.36 -7.32
CA LYS A 159 32.25 -10.63 -7.59
C LYS A 159 33.51 -11.43 -7.30
N VAL A 160 33.41 -12.54 -6.55
CA VAL A 160 34.55 -13.43 -6.29
C VAL A 160 34.77 -14.41 -7.45
N ASP A 161 33.74 -14.67 -8.28
CA ASP A 161 33.82 -15.70 -9.33
C ASP A 161 34.05 -15.18 -10.76
N THR A 162 34.11 -13.86 -11.01
CA THR A 162 34.35 -13.37 -12.38
C THR A 162 35.78 -13.59 -12.89
N GLU A 163 36.77 -13.82 -12.02
CA GLU A 163 38.13 -14.22 -12.46
C GLU A 163 38.24 -15.74 -12.74
N VAL A 164 37.43 -16.58 -12.08
CA VAL A 164 37.46 -18.03 -12.28
C VAL A 164 36.58 -18.43 -13.47
N LEU A 165 35.46 -17.74 -13.69
CA LEU A 165 34.51 -18.07 -14.77
C LEU A 165 35.08 -17.80 -16.17
N PHE A 166 35.96 -16.81 -16.34
CA PHE A 166 36.63 -16.55 -17.62
C PHE A 166 37.62 -17.67 -18.00
N SER A 167 38.17 -18.38 -17.02
CA SER A 167 39.09 -19.50 -17.26
C SER A 167 38.32 -20.79 -17.61
N ALA A 168 37.13 -21.00 -17.03
CA ALA A 168 36.34 -22.20 -17.25
C ALA A 168 35.53 -22.21 -18.57
N ILE A 169 35.21 -21.05 -19.13
CA ILE A 169 34.44 -20.95 -20.39
C ILE A 169 35.30 -21.30 -21.62
N VAL A 170 36.63 -21.33 -21.51
CA VAL A 170 37.54 -21.69 -22.62
C VAL A 170 37.65 -23.21 -22.83
N GLU A 171 37.25 -24.06 -21.87
CA GLU A 171 37.57 -25.51 -21.92
C GLU A 171 36.39 -26.50 -21.80
N GLY A 172 35.13 -26.08 -21.74
CA GLY A 172 34.04 -27.01 -21.37
C GLY A 172 32.75 -26.93 -22.18
N THR A 173 32.73 -27.42 -23.42
CA THR A 173 31.50 -27.83 -24.09
C THR A 173 31.04 -29.21 -23.64
N ALA A 174 29.75 -29.34 -23.32
CA ALA A 174 28.85 -30.49 -23.53
C ALA A 174 28.10 -31.02 -22.28
N GLN A 175 26.82 -31.30 -22.53
CA GLN A 175 25.92 -32.28 -21.88
C GLN A 175 24.93 -31.84 -20.77
N THR A 176 23.69 -31.70 -21.26
CA THR A 176 22.42 -32.34 -20.84
C THR A 176 21.67 -31.90 -19.58
N ASN A 177 20.40 -31.55 -19.87
CA ASN A 177 19.20 -31.59 -19.05
C ASN A 177 19.04 -32.88 -18.23
N ASP A 178 18.58 -32.74 -16.99
CA ASP A 178 17.33 -33.32 -16.48
C ASP A 178 17.28 -33.16 -14.95
N LEU A 179 16.23 -32.54 -14.42
CA LEU A 179 15.64 -32.94 -13.13
C LEU A 179 14.30 -32.25 -12.92
N ALA A 180 13.26 -33.08 -12.90
CA ALA A 180 11.88 -32.74 -12.66
C ALA A 180 11.49 -32.92 -11.18
N LEU A 181 10.41 -32.22 -10.82
CA LEU A 181 9.27 -32.68 -10.01
C LEU A 181 9.32 -32.73 -8.47
N LEU A 182 8.14 -32.42 -7.89
CA LEU A 182 7.60 -32.65 -6.53
C LEU A 182 7.97 -31.61 -5.46
N ALA A 183 7.10 -31.13 -4.56
CA ALA A 183 5.75 -31.52 -4.16
C ALA A 183 4.99 -30.32 -3.54
N SER A 184 3.67 -30.40 -3.61
CA SER A 184 2.66 -29.59 -2.91
C SER A 184 2.25 -30.25 -1.60
N GLU A 185 2.19 -29.55 -0.46
CA GLU A 185 1.27 -29.87 0.65
C GLU A 185 0.89 -28.62 1.47
N SER A 186 -0.37 -28.57 1.87
CA SER A 186 -1.05 -27.46 2.58
C SER A 186 -1.25 -27.83 4.06
N PRO A 187 -1.00 -26.95 5.05
CA PRO A 187 -1.31 -27.27 6.43
C PRO A 187 -2.67 -26.73 6.91
N ALA A 188 -3.26 -27.50 7.82
CA ALA A 188 -4.58 -27.37 8.41
C ALA A 188 -4.73 -26.22 9.42
N LYS A 189 -5.98 -25.79 9.59
CA LYS A 189 -6.44 -24.72 10.49
C LYS A 189 -6.44 -25.19 11.96
N VAL A 190 -5.73 -24.47 12.83
CA VAL A 190 -5.79 -24.60 14.30
C VAL A 190 -6.63 -23.47 14.87
N GLY A 191 -7.69 -23.81 15.62
CA GLY A 191 -8.57 -22.86 16.31
C GLY A 191 -7.98 -22.38 17.64
N ILE A 192 -8.10 -21.07 17.91
CA ILE A 192 -7.65 -20.43 19.16
C ILE A 192 -8.90 -19.94 19.92
N PRO A 193 -9.09 -20.31 21.21
CA PRO A 193 -10.19 -19.79 22.01
C PRO A 193 -9.92 -18.37 22.54
N ALA A 194 -10.99 -17.56 22.59
CA ALA A 194 -10.99 -16.16 22.97
C ALA A 194 -10.74 -15.96 24.48
N LYS A 195 -9.70 -15.20 24.84
CA LYS A 195 -9.46 -14.68 26.19
C LYS A 195 -10.08 -13.28 26.34
N GLN A 196 -10.83 -13.08 27.43
CA GLN A 196 -11.41 -11.80 27.83
C GLN A 196 -10.31 -10.77 28.17
N LYS A 197 -10.52 -9.51 27.77
CA LYS A 197 -9.62 -8.38 28.05
C LYS A 197 -9.87 -7.79 29.46
N PRO A 198 -8.86 -7.70 30.34
CA PRO A 198 -8.95 -6.88 31.53
C PRO A 198 -8.83 -5.39 31.18
N GLN A 199 -9.59 -4.54 31.88
CA GLN A 199 -9.51 -3.08 31.76
C GLN A 199 -8.16 -2.55 32.29
N PRO A 200 -7.53 -1.57 31.63
CA PRO A 200 -6.24 -1.05 32.06
C PRO A 200 -6.39 -0.11 33.25
N ALA A 201 -5.79 -0.49 34.37
CA ALA A 201 -5.51 0.42 35.48
C ALA A 201 -4.54 1.50 35.01
N ARG A 202 -4.84 2.76 35.35
CA ARG A 202 -4.08 3.96 34.95
C ARG A 202 -2.70 3.92 35.62
N THR A 203 -1.72 3.34 34.94
CA THR A 203 -0.34 3.21 35.41
C THR A 203 0.33 4.58 35.30
N LYS A 204 0.87 5.08 36.41
CA LYS A 204 1.76 6.25 36.38
C LYS A 204 3.00 5.85 35.59
N ILE A 205 3.13 6.37 34.37
CA ILE A 205 4.29 6.10 33.50
C ILE A 205 5.50 6.77 34.18
N PRO A 206 6.52 6.01 34.60
CA PRO A 206 7.77 6.59 35.07
C PRO A 206 8.34 7.45 33.95
N LEU A 207 8.77 8.68 34.27
CA LEU A 207 9.51 9.52 33.32
C LEU A 207 10.78 8.76 32.91
N LEU A 208 10.72 8.09 31.77
CA LEU A 208 11.87 7.50 31.10
C LEU A 208 12.76 8.66 30.66
N ILE A 209 13.78 8.94 31.45
CA ILE A 209 14.88 9.81 31.05
C ILE A 209 15.62 9.06 29.94
N SER A 210 15.30 9.38 28.69
CA SER A 210 16.09 8.91 27.55
C SER A 210 17.51 9.48 27.67
N SER A 211 18.50 8.62 27.48
CA SER A 211 19.91 9.02 27.39
C SER A 211 20.25 9.71 26.07
N ASP A 212 19.32 9.71 25.11
CA ASP A 212 19.57 10.18 23.76
C ASP A 212 19.56 11.72 23.71
N PRO A 213 20.44 12.34 22.90
CA PRO A 213 20.40 13.77 22.65
C PRO A 213 19.19 14.15 21.80
N CYS A 214 18.70 15.37 21.97
CA CYS A 214 17.62 15.92 21.14
C CYS A 214 18.06 15.93 19.66
N PRO A 215 17.27 15.39 18.71
CA PRO A 215 17.68 15.36 17.30
C PRO A 215 17.64 16.72 16.62
N ILE A 216 17.10 17.77 17.26
CA ILE A 216 17.07 19.12 16.68
C ILE A 216 18.26 19.96 17.20
N CYS A 217 18.43 20.07 18.52
CA CYS A 217 19.49 20.90 19.10
C CYS A 217 20.75 20.13 19.53
N PHE A 218 20.74 18.79 19.51
CA PHE A 218 21.83 17.91 19.93
C PHE A 218 22.20 17.96 21.42
N GLU A 219 21.47 18.71 22.24
CA GLU A 219 21.68 18.75 23.69
C GLU A 219 21.00 17.57 24.41
N LYS A 220 21.47 17.25 25.62
CA LYS A 220 20.89 16.21 26.45
C LYS A 220 19.43 16.55 26.80
N MET A 221 18.50 15.64 26.55
CA MET A 221 17.08 15.89 26.79
C MET A 221 16.75 15.92 28.29
N CYS A 222 16.59 17.13 28.86
CA CYS A 222 16.12 17.28 30.24
C CYS A 222 14.59 17.08 30.39
N ARG A 223 13.82 17.34 29.33
CA ARG A 223 12.36 17.17 29.27
C ARG A 223 11.95 16.64 27.89
N PRO A 224 12.01 15.32 27.65
CA PRO A 224 11.61 14.74 26.38
C PRO A 224 10.09 14.85 26.19
N VAL A 225 9.67 15.31 25.01
CA VAL A 225 8.30 15.31 24.53
C VAL A 225 8.19 14.20 23.48
N GLY A 226 7.33 13.21 23.74
CA GLY A 226 7.07 12.13 22.81
C GLY A 226 6.18 12.59 21.65
N LEU A 227 6.61 12.32 20.43
CA LEU A 227 5.80 12.47 19.22
C LEU A 227 4.98 11.19 18.98
N SER A 228 3.91 11.29 18.18
CA SER A 228 3.06 10.15 17.80
C SER A 228 3.82 9.02 17.08
N CYS A 229 4.96 9.33 16.47
CA CYS A 229 5.85 8.40 15.77
C CYS A 229 6.94 7.77 16.66
N SER A 230 6.79 7.77 17.98
CA SER A 230 7.75 7.23 18.96
C SER A 230 9.12 7.94 19.03
N HIS A 231 9.30 9.07 18.35
CA HIS A 231 10.48 9.92 18.49
C HIS A 231 10.32 10.89 19.67
N GLN A 232 11.45 11.34 20.24
CA GLN A 232 11.46 12.31 21.35
C GLN A 232 12.23 13.58 20.94
N LEU A 233 11.71 14.74 21.34
CA LEU A 233 12.35 16.05 21.20
C LEU A 233 12.49 16.72 22.57
N CYS A 234 13.43 17.64 22.75
CA CYS A 234 13.37 18.50 23.93
C CYS A 234 12.17 19.45 23.84
N SER A 235 11.58 19.81 24.98
CA SER A 235 10.38 20.68 25.03
C SER A 235 10.54 22.00 24.29
N GLU A 236 11.75 22.59 24.29
CA GLU A 236 12.03 23.83 23.58
C GLU A 236 12.04 23.67 22.06
N CYS A 237 12.55 22.54 21.55
CA CYS A 237 12.51 22.24 20.12
C CYS A 237 11.13 21.78 19.65
N ALA A 238 10.31 21.21 20.53
CA ALA A 238 8.92 20.84 20.21
C ALA A 238 7.97 22.05 20.16
N ALA A 239 8.36 23.19 20.76
CA ALA A 239 7.57 24.41 20.81
C ALA A 239 7.90 25.42 19.70
N LYS A 240 8.96 25.17 18.92
CA LYS A 240 9.34 25.94 17.73
C LYS A 240 8.71 25.32 16.49
#